data_AF-A0A935UXA9-F1
#
_entry.id   AF-A0A935UXA9-F1
#
_cell.length_a   1.000
_cell.length_b   1.000
_cell.length_c   1.000
_cell.angle_alpha   90.00
_cell.angle_beta   90.00
_cell.angle_gamma   90.00
#
_symmetry.space_group_name_H-M   'P 1'
#
loop_
_entity.id
_entity.type
_entity.pdbx_description
1 polymer ?
#
loop_
_entity_poly.entity_id
_entity_poly.type
_entity_poly.pdbx_seq_one_letter_code
_entity_poly.pdbx_strand_id
1 'polypeptide(L)'
;MRELGRGANRRFGQNFLTQPAFIERIADLAEITPGAPTLEIGPGLGVLTEALLRRGAALQVVEIDRELAARLQERLPELPLLVADATTLDWAEVCPGEGWTSCANLPYNVATPILAALLDEGARFRRHVLMFQLEVAERLAAKPGDDAYGGLSLLCQAAADVRIVLELPPGAFHPPPKIWSAVVRLDPHPTPRTGGLPMEGFRRAVRAGFSQRRKTLLNALTATYGREQAGVALRATVGERRRAEELDHAEWEALAVALERP
;
A
#
# COMPACT_ATOMS: atom_id res chain seq x y z
N MET A 1 -1.81 -4.30 30.15
CA MET A 1 -2.14 -2.86 30.34
C MET A 1 -0.96 -2.04 30.87
N ARG A 2 -0.36 -2.36 32.03
CA ARG A 2 0.78 -1.56 32.59
C ARG A 2 2.08 -1.59 31.75
N GLU A 3 2.31 -2.61 30.94
CA GLU A 3 3.49 -2.70 30.06
C GLU A 3 3.33 -1.99 28.71
N LEU A 4 2.09 -1.86 28.22
CA LEU A 4 1.77 -1.26 26.91
C LEU A 4 2.14 0.23 26.84
N GLY A 5 1.98 0.95 27.97
CA GLY A 5 2.28 2.38 28.05
C GLY A 5 3.77 2.74 28.04
N ARG A 6 4.67 1.75 28.23
CA ARG A 6 6.12 1.95 28.20
C ARG A 6 6.75 1.63 26.84
N GLY A 7 6.03 0.95 25.94
CA GLY A 7 6.56 0.50 24.65
C GLY A 7 6.31 1.43 23.47
N ALA A 8 5.39 2.40 23.59
CA ALA A 8 5.07 3.31 22.48
C ALA A 8 6.13 4.41 22.37
N ASN A 9 7.11 4.21 21.49
CA ASN A 9 8.05 5.26 21.14
C ASN A 9 7.35 6.29 20.24
N ARG A 10 7.14 7.50 20.77
CA ARG A 10 6.51 8.61 20.03
C ARG A 10 7.21 8.91 18.70
N ARG A 11 8.52 8.61 18.59
CA ARG A 11 9.29 8.79 17.36
C ARG A 11 8.77 7.94 16.19
N PHE A 12 8.20 6.77 16.48
CA PHE A 12 7.78 5.80 15.45
C PHE A 12 6.26 5.76 15.24
N GLY A 13 5.49 6.62 15.89
CA GLY A 13 4.04 6.71 15.66
C GLY A 13 3.26 5.43 15.96
N GLN A 14 3.75 4.61 16.90
CA GLN A 14 3.22 3.28 17.20
C GLN A 14 1.82 3.33 17.83
N ASN A 15 0.86 2.64 17.21
CA ASN A 15 -0.44 2.31 17.78
C ASN A 15 -0.59 0.78 17.77
N PHE A 16 -0.57 0.15 18.95
CA PHE A 16 -0.61 -1.31 19.02
C PHE A 16 -2.05 -1.81 18.98
N LEU A 17 -2.33 -2.83 18.16
CA LEU A 17 -3.61 -3.54 18.18
C LEU A 17 -3.82 -4.22 19.54
N THR A 18 -4.99 -4.03 20.15
CA THR A 18 -5.30 -4.58 21.49
C THR A 18 -6.52 -5.48 21.51
N GLN A 19 -7.32 -5.49 20.45
CA GLN A 19 -8.58 -6.22 20.39
C GLN A 19 -8.42 -7.56 19.65
N PRO A 20 -8.52 -8.71 20.33
CA PRO A 20 -8.29 -10.03 19.72
C PRO A 20 -9.15 -10.30 18.48
N ALA A 21 -10.42 -9.89 18.50
CA ALA A 21 -11.33 -10.11 17.37
C ALA A 21 -10.87 -9.42 16.08
N PHE A 22 -10.27 -8.22 16.17
CA PHE A 22 -9.72 -7.54 15.00
C PHE A 22 -8.41 -8.19 14.54
N ILE A 23 -7.56 -8.60 15.46
CA ILE A 23 -6.29 -9.28 15.17
C ILE A 23 -6.55 -10.58 14.38
N GLU A 24 -7.48 -11.42 14.86
CA GLU A 24 -7.86 -12.66 14.17
C GLU A 24 -8.43 -12.39 12.78
N ARG A 25 -9.34 -11.41 12.64
CA ARG A 25 -9.91 -11.05 11.33
C ARG A 25 -8.84 -10.56 10.35
N ILE A 26 -7.85 -9.78 10.81
CA ILE A 26 -6.73 -9.33 9.96
C ILE A 26 -5.91 -10.53 9.49
N ALA A 27 -5.58 -11.45 10.39
CA ALA A 27 -4.82 -12.63 10.05
C ALA A 27 -5.59 -13.58 9.11
N ASP A 28 -6.93 -13.67 9.22
CA ASP A 28 -7.77 -14.42 8.29
C ASP A 28 -7.79 -13.83 6.87
N LEU A 29 -7.77 -12.50 6.75
CA LEU A 29 -7.73 -11.81 5.46
C LEU A 29 -6.46 -12.11 4.65
N ALA A 30 -5.39 -12.56 5.31
CA ALA A 30 -4.17 -13.00 4.64
C ALA A 30 -4.36 -14.34 3.90
N GLU A 31 -5.39 -15.14 4.26
CA GLU A 31 -5.68 -16.49 3.75
C GLU A 31 -4.42 -17.36 3.66
N ILE A 32 -3.70 -17.43 4.78
CA ILE A 32 -2.44 -18.16 4.87
C ILE A 32 -2.72 -19.66 4.73
N THR A 33 -2.05 -20.25 3.76
CA THR A 33 -1.91 -21.71 3.67
C THR A 33 -0.71 -22.13 4.51
N PRO A 34 -0.77 -23.23 5.29
CA PRO A 34 0.37 -23.67 6.10
C PRO A 34 1.66 -23.78 5.28
N GLY A 35 2.75 -23.22 5.80
CA GLY A 35 4.05 -23.12 5.15
C GLY A 35 4.18 -21.98 4.13
N ALA A 36 3.13 -21.17 3.90
CA ALA A 36 3.22 -20.06 2.95
C ALA A 36 4.19 -18.97 3.42
N PRO A 37 5.07 -18.46 2.54
CA PRO A 37 5.97 -17.37 2.86
C PRO A 37 5.16 -16.11 3.16
N THR A 38 5.37 -15.56 4.35
CA THR A 38 4.61 -14.42 4.85
C THR A 38 5.56 -13.38 5.40
N LEU A 39 5.41 -12.14 4.97
CA LEU A 39 6.14 -11.00 5.51
C LEU A 39 5.26 -10.28 6.53
N GLU A 40 5.80 -9.98 7.71
CA GLU A 40 5.19 -9.02 8.63
C GLU A 40 6.09 -7.79 8.79
N ILE A 41 5.53 -6.60 8.58
CA ILE A 41 6.25 -5.34 8.76
C ILE A 41 5.69 -4.61 9.98
N GLY A 42 6.58 -4.26 10.91
CA GLY A 42 6.23 -3.58 12.16
C GLY A 42 5.39 -4.46 13.09
N PRO A 43 5.92 -5.62 13.56
CA PRO A 43 5.21 -6.52 14.47
C PRO A 43 4.85 -5.85 15.81
N GLY A 44 5.61 -4.84 16.22
CA GLY A 44 5.45 -4.18 17.51
C GLY A 44 5.52 -5.17 18.67
N LEU A 45 4.37 -5.42 19.32
CA LEU A 45 4.28 -6.35 20.45
C LEU A 45 4.12 -7.83 20.02
N GLY A 46 4.02 -8.08 18.71
CA GLY A 46 3.91 -9.42 18.13
C GLY A 46 2.51 -10.03 18.17
N VAL A 47 1.46 -9.24 18.42
CA VAL A 47 0.09 -9.76 18.52
C VAL A 47 -0.43 -10.29 17.18
N LEU A 48 -0.08 -9.64 16.07
CA LEU A 48 -0.39 -10.11 14.73
C LEU A 48 0.56 -11.25 14.33
N THR A 49 1.85 -11.13 14.64
CA THR A 49 2.85 -12.21 14.51
C THR A 49 2.34 -13.56 15.01
N GLU A 50 1.87 -13.61 16.26
CA GLU A 50 1.34 -14.84 16.85
C GLU A 50 0.09 -15.36 16.12
N ALA A 51 -0.79 -14.48 15.68
CA ALA A 51 -2.00 -14.86 14.94
C ALA A 51 -1.67 -15.42 13.55
N LEU A 52 -0.64 -14.89 12.89
CA LEU A 52 -0.14 -15.41 11.61
C LEU A 52 0.56 -16.78 11.81
N LEU A 53 1.39 -16.93 12.85
CA LEU A 53 2.02 -18.20 13.20
C LEU A 53 1.00 -19.31 13.48
N ARG A 54 -0.10 -19.01 14.20
CA ARG A 54 -1.18 -19.97 14.45
C ARG A 54 -1.85 -20.48 13.18
N ARG A 55 -1.81 -19.72 12.08
CA ARG A 55 -2.32 -20.10 10.75
C ARG A 55 -1.28 -20.85 9.91
N GLY A 56 -0.11 -21.13 10.48
CA GLY A 56 0.97 -21.86 9.83
C GLY A 56 1.83 -21.02 8.90
N ALA A 57 1.87 -19.70 9.08
CA ALA A 57 2.72 -18.81 8.28
C ALA A 57 4.22 -19.16 8.43
N ALA A 58 4.95 -19.24 7.32
CA ALA A 58 6.41 -19.19 7.33
C ALA A 58 6.82 -17.71 7.35
N LEU A 59 6.98 -17.15 8.55
CA LEU A 59 7.16 -15.71 8.74
C LEU A 59 8.60 -15.23 8.56
N GLN A 60 8.73 -14.11 7.84
CA GLN A 60 9.84 -13.17 7.93
C GLN A 60 9.31 -11.88 8.52
N VAL A 61 9.97 -11.36 9.55
CA VAL A 61 9.53 -10.15 10.27
C VAL A 61 10.54 -9.02 10.10
N VAL A 62 10.06 -7.79 9.92
CA VAL A 62 10.87 -6.57 9.86
C VAL A 62 10.41 -5.58 10.93
N GLU A 63 11.30 -5.18 11.82
CA GLU A 63 11.01 -4.20 12.89
C GLU A 63 12.11 -3.12 12.93
N ILE A 64 11.73 -1.85 13.02
CA ILE A 64 12.69 -0.75 13.11
C ILE A 64 13.11 -0.49 14.56
N ASP A 65 12.22 -0.76 15.52
CA ASP A 65 12.46 -0.55 16.94
C ASP A 65 13.25 -1.73 17.54
N ARG A 66 14.55 -1.47 17.78
CA ARG A 66 15.49 -2.45 18.37
C ARG A 66 15.00 -3.05 19.69
N GLU A 67 14.29 -2.29 20.51
CA GLU A 67 13.81 -2.78 21.81
C GLU A 67 12.63 -3.73 21.64
N LEU A 68 11.68 -3.38 20.78
CA LEU A 68 10.55 -4.26 20.47
C LEU A 68 11.01 -5.53 19.75
N ALA A 69 11.95 -5.39 18.81
CA ALA A 69 12.59 -6.52 18.15
C ALA A 69 13.24 -7.50 19.14
N ALA A 70 14.04 -6.99 20.08
CA ALA A 70 14.70 -7.82 21.09
C ALA A 70 13.68 -8.56 21.97
N ARG A 71 12.65 -7.87 22.45
CA ARG A 71 11.57 -8.48 23.25
C ARG A 71 10.79 -9.54 22.48
N LEU A 72 10.54 -9.31 21.19
CA LEU A 72 9.88 -10.29 20.34
C LEU A 72 10.77 -11.53 20.14
N GLN A 73 12.07 -11.35 19.90
CA GLN A 73 13.03 -12.43 19.76
C GLN A 73 13.20 -13.25 21.05
N GLU A 74 13.20 -12.61 22.23
CA GLU A 74 13.23 -13.32 23.51
C GLU A 74 12.03 -14.26 23.68
N ARG A 75 10.86 -13.81 23.20
CA ARG A 75 9.60 -14.55 23.30
C ARG A 75 9.45 -15.62 22.20
N LEU A 76 10.04 -15.37 21.02
CA LEU A 76 10.01 -16.24 19.85
C LEU A 76 11.44 -16.39 19.26
N PRO A 77 12.34 -17.17 19.89
CA PRO A 77 13.76 -17.22 19.52
C PRO A 77 14.04 -17.71 18.09
N GLU A 78 13.18 -18.56 17.55
CA GLU A 78 13.30 -19.15 16.21
C GLU A 78 12.68 -18.27 15.11
N LEU A 79 12.09 -17.13 15.45
CA LEU A 79 11.44 -16.25 14.48
C LEU A 79 12.50 -15.54 13.62
N PRO A 80 12.45 -15.65 12.29
CA PRO A 80 13.28 -14.83 11.41
C PRO A 80 12.88 -13.36 11.54
N LEU A 81 13.75 -12.56 12.18
CA LEU A 81 13.51 -11.15 12.45
C LEU A 81 14.68 -10.32 11.95
N LEU A 82 14.38 -9.33 11.11
CA LEU A 82 15.31 -8.35 10.61
C LEU A 82 15.05 -6.99 11.27
N VAL A 83 16.08 -6.42 11.89
CA VAL A 83 15.99 -5.08 12.49
C VAL A 83 16.40 -4.03 11.47
N ALA A 84 15.43 -3.41 10.79
CA ALA A 84 15.68 -2.48 9.70
C ALA A 84 14.52 -1.50 9.45
N ASP A 85 14.81 -0.41 8.73
CA ASP A 85 13.79 0.48 8.17
C ASP A 85 13.23 -0.13 6.89
N ALA A 86 11.95 -0.51 6.92
CA ALA A 86 11.27 -1.11 5.78
C ALA A 86 11.23 -0.23 4.52
N THR A 87 11.42 1.09 4.65
CA THR A 87 11.44 2.01 3.50
C THR A 87 12.72 1.96 2.70
N THR A 88 13.77 1.28 3.20
CA THR A 88 15.10 1.24 2.57
C THR A 88 15.55 -0.16 2.18
N LEU A 89 14.69 -1.18 2.35
CA LEU A 89 15.04 -2.57 2.11
C LEU A 89 14.96 -2.92 0.63
N ASP A 90 15.83 -3.85 0.22
CA ASP A 90 15.65 -4.63 -1.00
C ASP A 90 14.71 -5.81 -0.68
N TRP A 91 13.48 -5.75 -1.17
CA TRP A 91 12.49 -6.79 -0.92
C TRP A 91 12.80 -8.10 -1.65
N ALA A 92 13.62 -8.09 -2.70
CA ALA A 92 14.05 -9.32 -3.35
C ALA A 92 15.01 -10.14 -2.48
N GLU A 93 15.84 -9.47 -1.68
CA GLU A 93 16.71 -10.13 -0.70
C GLU A 93 15.93 -10.60 0.53
N VAL A 94 15.01 -9.78 1.05
CA VAL A 94 14.22 -10.10 2.26
C VAL A 94 13.13 -11.13 1.98
N CYS A 95 12.55 -11.12 0.78
CA CYS A 95 11.46 -11.99 0.35
C CYS A 95 11.84 -12.74 -0.94
N PRO A 96 12.78 -13.71 -0.86
CA PRO A 96 13.23 -14.44 -2.04
C PRO A 96 12.11 -15.29 -2.65
N GLY A 97 12.12 -15.45 -3.97
CA GLY A 97 11.09 -16.20 -4.71
C GLY A 97 9.77 -15.44 -4.86
N GLU A 98 8.67 -16.17 -5.07
CA GLU A 98 7.34 -15.61 -5.33
C GLU A 98 6.28 -16.19 -4.36
N GLY A 99 5.07 -15.65 -4.42
CA GLY A 99 3.92 -16.16 -3.64
C GLY A 99 3.83 -15.61 -2.23
N TRP A 100 4.61 -14.58 -1.90
CA TRP A 100 4.61 -13.94 -0.59
C TRP A 100 3.27 -13.28 -0.27
N THR A 101 2.88 -13.31 1.01
CA THR A 101 1.79 -12.50 1.54
C THR A 101 2.36 -11.51 2.56
N SER A 102 2.15 -10.21 2.39
CA SER A 102 2.59 -9.22 3.39
C SER A 102 1.45 -8.78 4.29
N CYS A 103 1.67 -8.74 5.60
CA CYS A 103 0.74 -8.23 6.60
C CYS A 103 1.39 -7.10 7.38
N ALA A 104 0.66 -6.01 7.66
CA ALA A 104 1.25 -4.94 8.47
C ALA A 104 0.22 -4.02 9.14
N ASN A 105 0.54 -3.62 10.37
CA ASN A 105 -0.03 -2.47 11.08
C ASN A 105 0.99 -1.32 11.04
N LEU A 106 1.15 -0.70 9.87
CA LEU A 106 2.20 0.29 9.65
C LEU A 106 1.89 1.62 10.34
N PRO A 107 2.91 2.32 10.86
CA PRO A 107 2.76 3.74 11.18
C PRO A 107 2.35 4.54 9.95
N TYR A 108 1.40 5.45 10.12
CA TYR A 108 0.74 6.12 9.00
C TYR A 108 1.66 6.95 8.11
N ASN A 109 2.75 7.49 8.67
CA ASN A 109 3.69 8.33 7.93
C ASN A 109 4.58 7.54 6.95
N VAL A 110 4.69 6.21 7.11
CA VAL A 110 5.51 5.34 6.25
C VAL A 110 4.68 4.35 5.43
N ALA A 111 3.36 4.26 5.68
CA ALA A 111 2.51 3.26 5.05
C ALA A 111 2.46 3.38 3.51
N THR A 112 2.30 4.59 2.96
CA THR A 112 2.21 4.79 1.50
C THR A 112 3.55 4.53 0.78
N PRO A 113 4.71 5.01 1.28
CA PRO A 113 6.01 4.63 0.70
C PRO A 113 6.28 3.13 0.72
N ILE A 114 5.96 2.44 1.83
CA ILE A 114 6.12 0.98 1.93
C ILE A 114 5.20 0.28 0.94
N LEU A 115 3.93 0.69 0.85
CA LEU A 115 3.00 0.16 -0.15
C LEU A 115 3.56 0.30 -1.57
N ALA A 116 4.09 1.46 -1.92
CA ALA A 116 4.65 1.69 -3.25
C ALA A 116 5.82 0.74 -3.54
N ALA A 117 6.74 0.58 -2.59
CA ALA A 117 7.87 -0.35 -2.73
C ALA A 117 7.41 -1.81 -2.86
N LEU A 118 6.41 -2.22 -2.08
CA LEU A 118 5.85 -3.58 -2.17
C LEU A 118 5.13 -3.84 -3.50
N LEU A 119 4.43 -2.85 -4.05
CA LEU A 119 3.76 -2.98 -5.36
C LEU A 119 4.75 -3.00 -6.53
N ASP A 120 5.91 -2.32 -6.40
CA ASP A 120 6.97 -2.36 -7.41
C ASP A 120 7.61 -3.77 -7.54
N GLU A 121 7.46 -4.65 -6.53
CA GLU A 121 7.88 -6.06 -6.59
C GLU A 121 6.95 -6.97 -7.40
N GLY A 122 5.77 -6.48 -7.79
CA GLY A 122 4.82 -7.18 -8.66
C GLY A 122 4.48 -8.59 -8.17
N ALA A 123 4.71 -9.60 -9.02
CA ALA A 123 4.31 -10.99 -8.79
C ALA A 123 5.02 -11.68 -7.62
N ARG A 124 6.07 -11.07 -7.03
CA ARG A 124 6.70 -11.56 -5.80
C ARG A 124 5.67 -11.76 -4.69
N PHE A 125 4.72 -10.82 -4.60
CA PHE A 125 3.63 -10.88 -3.65
C PHE A 125 2.34 -11.26 -4.35
N ARG A 126 1.66 -12.28 -3.83
CA ARG A 126 0.29 -12.60 -4.25
C ARG A 126 -0.76 -11.73 -3.56
N ARG A 127 -0.39 -11.15 -2.41
CA ARG A 127 -1.30 -10.39 -1.57
C ARG A 127 -0.58 -9.47 -0.59
N HIS A 128 -1.19 -8.32 -0.36
CA HIS A 128 -0.90 -7.44 0.76
C HIS A 128 -2.17 -7.23 1.60
N VAL A 129 -2.05 -7.34 2.92
CA VAL A 129 -3.08 -7.02 3.92
C VAL A 129 -2.51 -5.97 4.84
N LEU A 130 -2.74 -4.71 4.49
CA LEU A 130 -2.05 -3.57 5.10
C LEU A 130 -3.07 -2.62 5.73
N MET A 131 -2.73 -2.09 6.89
CA MET A 131 -3.58 -1.12 7.58
C MET A 131 -3.14 0.32 7.31
N PHE A 132 -4.12 1.19 7.08
CA PHE A 132 -3.95 2.61 6.83
C PHE A 132 -4.91 3.43 7.68
N GLN A 133 -4.72 4.75 7.67
CA GLN A 133 -5.77 5.69 8.05
C GLN A 133 -6.96 5.52 7.10
N LEU A 134 -8.19 5.67 7.61
CA LEU A 134 -9.40 5.49 6.80
C LEU A 134 -9.38 6.34 5.52
N GLU A 135 -9.04 7.63 5.63
CA GLU A 135 -8.96 8.54 4.47
C GLU A 135 -7.94 8.06 3.42
N VAL A 136 -6.82 7.48 3.84
CA VAL A 136 -5.82 6.94 2.92
C VAL A 136 -6.36 5.66 2.25
N ALA A 137 -7.01 4.78 3.01
CA ALA A 137 -7.64 3.58 2.47
C ALA A 137 -8.74 3.92 1.44
N GLU A 138 -9.58 4.92 1.74
CA GLU A 138 -10.59 5.45 0.83
C GLU A 138 -9.95 5.96 -0.45
N ARG A 139 -8.86 6.73 -0.36
CA ARG A 139 -8.12 7.20 -1.54
C ARG A 139 -7.52 6.07 -2.37
N LEU A 140 -7.04 4.99 -1.74
CA LEU A 140 -6.49 3.83 -2.46
C LEU A 140 -7.59 3.10 -3.25
N ALA A 141 -8.77 2.95 -2.66
CA ALA A 141 -9.90 2.21 -3.23
C ALA A 141 -10.90 3.08 -4.02
N ALA A 142 -10.72 4.40 -4.05
CA ALA A 142 -11.62 5.35 -4.70
C ALA A 142 -11.74 5.08 -6.21
N LYS A 143 -12.95 5.29 -6.73
CA LYS A 143 -13.31 5.10 -8.14
C LYS A 143 -13.48 6.45 -8.85
N PRO A 144 -13.43 6.48 -10.20
CA PRO A 144 -13.74 7.69 -10.95
C PRO A 144 -15.06 8.31 -10.50
N GLY A 145 -15.04 9.62 -10.22
CA GLY A 145 -16.19 10.36 -9.69
C GLY A 145 -16.25 10.47 -8.16
N ASP A 146 -15.49 9.67 -7.40
CA ASP A 146 -15.39 9.83 -5.94
C ASP A 146 -14.51 11.05 -5.59
N ASP A 147 -14.84 11.77 -4.52
CA ASP A 147 -14.05 12.92 -4.05
C ASP A 147 -12.60 12.54 -3.69
N ALA A 148 -12.41 11.31 -3.21
CA ALA A 148 -11.11 10.75 -2.84
C ALA A 148 -10.29 10.26 -4.04
N TYR A 149 -10.87 10.20 -5.25
CA TYR A 149 -10.20 9.70 -6.45
C TYR A 149 -9.05 10.60 -6.87
N GLY A 150 -7.94 9.98 -7.28
CA GLY A 150 -6.83 10.68 -7.88
C GLY A 150 -5.67 9.79 -8.27
N GLY A 151 -4.49 10.40 -8.44
CA GLY A 151 -3.31 9.67 -8.89
C GLY A 151 -2.90 8.52 -7.97
N LEU A 152 -3.13 8.61 -6.66
CA LEU A 152 -2.86 7.50 -5.75
C LEU A 152 -3.77 6.30 -6.03
N SER A 153 -5.06 6.54 -6.28
CA SER A 153 -6.04 5.51 -6.65
C SER A 153 -5.60 4.78 -7.91
N LEU A 154 -5.30 5.55 -8.97
CA LEU A 154 -4.90 5.02 -10.28
C LEU A 154 -3.60 4.21 -10.23
N LEU A 155 -2.56 4.71 -9.56
CA LEU A 155 -1.28 4.01 -9.48
C LEU A 155 -1.41 2.71 -8.69
N CYS A 156 -2.19 2.73 -7.62
CA CYS A 156 -2.42 1.54 -6.82
C CYS A 156 -3.26 0.50 -7.59
N GLN A 157 -4.34 0.95 -8.23
CA GLN A 157 -5.25 0.09 -9.00
C GLN A 157 -4.66 -0.41 -10.32
N ALA A 158 -3.68 0.31 -10.88
CA ALA A 158 -2.86 -0.18 -11.99
C ALA A 158 -2.03 -1.40 -11.58
N ALA A 159 -1.56 -1.43 -10.34
CA ALA A 159 -0.70 -2.49 -9.83
C ALA A 159 -1.47 -3.66 -9.19
N ALA A 160 -2.63 -3.42 -8.60
CA ALA A 160 -3.38 -4.43 -7.85
C ALA A 160 -4.90 -4.21 -7.87
N ASP A 161 -5.67 -5.28 -7.57
CA ASP A 161 -7.06 -5.14 -7.16
C ASP A 161 -7.12 -4.68 -5.70
N VAL A 162 -7.72 -3.50 -5.45
CA VAL A 162 -7.69 -2.81 -4.15
C VAL A 162 -9.06 -2.84 -3.48
N ARG A 163 -9.14 -3.32 -2.24
CA ARG A 163 -10.39 -3.42 -1.48
C ARG A 163 -10.20 -3.04 -0.02
N ILE A 164 -11.03 -2.14 0.48
CA ILE A 164 -11.20 -1.95 1.93
C ILE A 164 -12.01 -3.15 2.45
N VAL A 165 -11.44 -3.90 3.38
CA VAL A 165 -12.01 -5.18 3.85
C VAL A 165 -12.39 -5.15 5.34
N LEU A 166 -11.89 -4.16 6.08
CA LEU A 166 -12.18 -4.01 7.50
C LEU A 166 -11.94 -2.56 7.94
N GLU A 167 -12.84 -2.01 8.73
CA GLU A 167 -12.66 -0.74 9.42
C GLU A 167 -12.51 -0.97 10.93
N LEU A 168 -11.65 -0.17 11.57
CA LEU A 168 -11.33 -0.28 12.98
C LEU A 168 -11.49 1.07 13.67
N PRO A 169 -12.24 1.13 14.79
CA PRO A 169 -12.34 2.35 15.58
C PRO A 169 -11.04 2.62 16.35
N PRO A 170 -10.77 3.86 16.78
CA PRO A 170 -9.64 4.20 17.65
C PRO A 170 -9.48 3.30 18.88
N GLY A 171 -10.59 2.83 19.46
CA GLY A 171 -10.59 1.93 20.63
C GLY A 171 -10.03 0.52 20.36
N ALA A 172 -9.70 0.19 19.11
CA ALA A 172 -9.01 -1.05 18.76
C ALA A 172 -7.49 -1.02 19.07
N PHE A 173 -6.96 0.14 19.47
CA PHE A 173 -5.53 0.40 19.62
C PHE A 173 -5.14 0.95 20.98
N HIS A 174 -3.86 0.82 21.31
CA HIS A 174 -3.23 1.52 22.43
C HIS A 174 -1.82 2.06 22.05
N PRO A 175 -1.54 3.37 22.24
CA PRO A 175 -2.54 4.41 22.49
C PRO A 175 -3.55 4.49 21.32
N PRO A 176 -4.78 4.99 21.57
CA PRO A 176 -5.77 5.12 20.50
C PRO A 176 -5.34 6.23 19.51
N PRO A 177 -5.40 5.98 18.18
CA PRO A 177 -5.22 7.03 17.19
C PRO A 177 -6.36 8.05 17.26
N LYS A 178 -6.17 9.22 16.65
CA LYS A 178 -7.21 10.27 16.62
C LYS A 178 -8.33 10.01 15.62
N ILE A 179 -8.11 9.07 14.71
CA ILE A 179 -8.98 8.81 13.56
C ILE A 179 -9.16 7.31 13.38
N TRP A 180 -10.13 6.93 12.55
CA TRP A 180 -10.37 5.55 12.17
C TRP A 180 -9.25 4.99 11.29
N SER A 181 -9.07 3.67 11.40
CA SER A 181 -8.16 2.90 10.56
C SER A 181 -8.97 1.98 9.66
N ALA A 182 -8.37 1.57 8.55
CA ALA A 182 -8.94 0.52 7.71
C ALA A 182 -7.86 -0.41 7.19
N VAL A 183 -8.20 -1.69 7.05
CA VAL A 183 -7.36 -2.71 6.44
C VAL A 183 -7.75 -2.79 4.98
N VAL A 184 -6.74 -2.64 4.13
CA VAL A 184 -6.85 -2.76 2.69
C VAL A 184 -6.20 -4.07 2.28
N ARG A 185 -6.96 -4.87 1.52
CA ARG A 185 -6.45 -6.02 0.79
C ARG A 185 -6.09 -5.57 -0.62
N LEU A 186 -4.87 -5.87 -1.03
CA LEU A 186 -4.38 -5.66 -2.38
C LEU A 186 -3.92 -7.00 -2.94
N ASP A 187 -4.48 -7.41 -4.07
CA ASP A 187 -4.02 -8.59 -4.80
C ASP A 187 -3.33 -8.09 -6.09
N PRO A 188 -1.98 -8.12 -6.20
CA PRO A 188 -1.26 -7.62 -7.37
C PRO A 188 -1.68 -8.29 -8.66
N HIS A 189 -1.78 -7.50 -9.74
CA HIS A 189 -2.05 -8.04 -11.07
C HIS A 189 -0.83 -8.81 -11.58
N PRO A 190 -1.02 -9.93 -12.32
CA PRO A 190 0.10 -10.60 -13.00
C PRO A 190 0.85 -9.67 -13.97
N THR A 191 0.17 -8.68 -14.52
CA THR A 191 0.76 -7.61 -15.31
C THR A 191 0.05 -6.30 -14.96
N PRO A 192 0.78 -5.23 -14.63
CA PRO A 192 0.17 -3.94 -14.33
C PRO A 192 -0.68 -3.41 -15.49
N ARG A 193 -1.82 -2.79 -15.16
CA ARG A 193 -2.75 -2.18 -16.12
C ARG A 193 -2.26 -0.79 -16.52
N THR A 194 -1.25 -0.75 -17.37
CA THR A 194 -0.56 0.47 -17.82
C THR A 194 -0.63 0.67 -19.34
N GLY A 195 -1.51 -0.05 -20.05
CA GLY A 195 -1.56 -0.06 -21.51
C GLY A 195 -0.31 -0.64 -22.17
N GLY A 196 0.46 -1.45 -21.44
CA GLY A 196 1.73 -2.02 -21.89
C GLY A 196 2.96 -1.12 -21.68
N LEU A 197 2.80 0.04 -21.04
CA LEU A 197 3.94 0.89 -20.66
C LEU A 197 4.70 0.31 -19.46
N PRO A 198 6.03 0.58 -19.37
CA PRO A 198 6.71 0.50 -18.09
C PRO A 198 5.98 1.34 -17.03
N MET A 199 5.90 0.84 -15.80
CA MET A 199 5.20 1.51 -14.69
C MET A 199 5.65 2.96 -14.51
N GLU A 200 6.94 3.26 -14.71
CA GLU A 200 7.45 4.62 -14.58
C GLU A 200 6.88 5.60 -15.63
N GLY A 201 6.61 5.13 -16.85
CA GLY A 201 5.93 5.93 -17.88
C GLY A 201 4.49 6.24 -17.49
N PHE A 202 3.75 5.23 -17.03
CA PHE A 202 2.39 5.43 -16.52
C PHE A 202 2.36 6.38 -15.31
N ARG A 203 3.32 6.22 -14.39
CA ARG A 203 3.48 7.08 -13.20
C ARG A 203 3.76 8.53 -13.57
N ARG A 204 4.59 8.78 -14.58
CA ARG A 204 4.85 10.13 -15.11
C ARG A 204 3.58 10.76 -15.66
N ALA A 205 2.82 10.04 -16.49
CA ALA A 205 1.56 10.53 -17.07
C ALA A 205 0.52 10.88 -16.01
N VAL A 206 0.29 9.97 -15.04
CA VAL A 206 -0.66 10.19 -13.94
C VAL A 206 -0.24 11.39 -13.08
N ARG A 207 1.04 11.50 -12.70
CA ARG A 207 1.56 12.64 -11.93
C ARG A 207 1.36 13.97 -12.67
N ALA A 208 1.64 13.99 -13.98
CA ALA A 208 1.47 15.18 -14.79
C ALA A 208 -0.01 15.62 -14.85
N GLY A 209 -0.94 14.70 -15.08
CA GLY A 209 -2.35 15.06 -15.20
C GLY A 209 -3.02 15.44 -13.87
N PHE A 210 -2.58 14.88 -12.73
CA PHE A 210 -3.06 15.28 -11.40
C PHE A 210 -2.32 16.47 -10.78
N SER A 211 -1.35 17.06 -11.49
CA SER A 211 -0.56 18.21 -11.00
C SER A 211 -1.41 19.46 -10.70
N GLN A 212 -2.58 19.59 -11.37
CA GLN A 212 -3.47 20.75 -11.25
C GLN A 212 -4.95 20.33 -11.17
N ARG A 213 -5.40 19.86 -9.98
CA ARG A 213 -6.75 19.29 -9.72
C ARG A 213 -7.98 20.09 -10.19
N ARG A 214 -7.85 21.38 -10.54
CA ARG A 214 -8.98 22.23 -10.97
C ARG A 214 -8.86 22.72 -12.41
N LYS A 215 -7.88 22.20 -13.16
CA LYS A 215 -7.63 22.59 -14.55
C LYS A 215 -7.90 21.40 -15.46
N THR A 216 -8.21 21.69 -16.72
CA THR A 216 -8.31 20.67 -17.77
C THR A 216 -7.00 19.92 -17.92
N LEU A 217 -7.07 18.66 -18.39
CA LEU A 217 -5.89 17.83 -18.62
C LEU A 217 -4.86 18.49 -19.53
N LEU A 218 -5.31 19.22 -20.58
CA LEU A 218 -4.39 19.95 -21.46
C LEU A 218 -3.47 20.91 -20.68
N ASN A 219 -4.02 21.63 -19.70
CA ASN A 219 -3.26 22.57 -18.89
C ASN A 219 -2.33 21.87 -17.88
N ALA A 220 -2.80 20.77 -17.29
CA ALA A 220 -2.01 19.97 -16.35
C ALA A 220 -0.81 19.30 -17.05
N LEU A 221 -1.03 18.73 -18.24
CA LEU A 221 -0.03 17.99 -19.00
C LEU A 221 1.00 18.88 -19.72
N THR A 222 0.65 20.14 -20.02
CA THR A 222 1.51 21.07 -20.78
C THR A 222 2.90 21.23 -20.16
N ALA A 223 3.02 21.22 -18.83
CA ALA A 223 4.30 21.41 -18.15
C ALA A 223 5.27 20.24 -18.35
N THR A 224 4.74 19.03 -18.59
CA THR A 224 5.55 17.80 -18.70
C THR A 224 5.75 17.37 -20.15
N TYR A 225 4.71 17.44 -20.97
CA TYR A 225 4.72 16.95 -22.36
C TYR A 225 4.70 18.07 -23.40
N GLY A 226 4.56 19.33 -22.99
CA GLY A 226 4.30 20.43 -23.91
C GLY A 226 2.86 20.41 -24.44
N ARG A 227 2.38 21.58 -24.87
CA ARG A 227 0.96 21.77 -25.26
C ARG A 227 0.59 20.99 -26.52
N GLU A 228 1.49 20.92 -27.49
CA GLU A 228 1.22 20.26 -28.78
C GLU A 228 1.04 18.74 -28.61
N GLN A 229 2.03 18.06 -28.01
CA GLN A 229 1.98 16.62 -27.74
C GLN A 229 0.79 16.26 -26.85
N ALA A 230 0.56 17.00 -25.75
CA ALA A 230 -0.58 16.77 -24.88
C ALA A 230 -1.92 16.93 -25.62
N GLY A 231 -2.05 17.94 -26.49
CA GLY A 231 -3.24 18.15 -27.30
C GLY A 231 -3.49 17.03 -28.30
N VAL A 232 -2.45 16.54 -28.98
CA VAL A 232 -2.54 15.39 -29.90
C VAL A 232 -2.98 14.14 -29.15
N ALA A 233 -2.33 13.82 -28.02
CA ALA A 233 -2.67 12.65 -27.21
C ALA A 233 -4.12 12.71 -26.69
N LEU A 234 -4.56 13.87 -26.21
CA LEU A 234 -5.93 14.06 -25.72
C LEU A 234 -6.97 13.91 -26.84
N ARG A 235 -6.76 14.50 -28.02
CA ARG A 235 -7.69 14.35 -29.15
C ARG A 235 -7.80 12.92 -29.65
N ALA A 236 -6.70 12.16 -29.59
CA ALA A 236 -6.67 10.76 -30.02
C ALA A 236 -7.33 9.79 -29.03
N THR A 237 -7.58 10.22 -27.77
CA THR A 237 -8.02 9.33 -26.69
C THR A 237 -9.32 9.79 -26.03
N VAL A 238 -9.26 10.83 -25.19
CA VAL A 238 -10.34 11.18 -24.23
C VAL A 238 -10.99 12.55 -24.47
N GLY A 239 -10.45 13.34 -25.39
CA GLY A 239 -10.85 14.72 -25.68
C GLY A 239 -10.16 15.77 -24.80
N GLU A 240 -10.04 17.01 -25.30
CA GLU A 240 -9.18 18.05 -24.70
C GLU A 240 -9.75 18.75 -23.45
N ARG A 241 -11.08 18.71 -23.26
CA ARG A 241 -11.77 19.48 -22.21
C ARG A 241 -11.96 18.71 -20.90
N ARG A 242 -11.54 17.44 -20.86
CA ARG A 242 -11.66 16.58 -19.68
C ARG A 242 -10.72 17.01 -18.56
N ARG A 243 -11.09 16.69 -17.33
CA ARG A 243 -10.23 16.78 -16.14
C ARG A 243 -9.75 15.39 -15.71
N ALA A 244 -8.67 15.35 -14.95
CA ALA A 244 -7.99 14.12 -14.57
C ALA A 244 -8.89 13.15 -13.79
N GLU A 245 -9.70 13.70 -12.88
CA GLU A 245 -10.63 12.96 -12.03
C GLU A 245 -11.86 12.39 -12.79
N GLU A 246 -12.08 12.82 -14.03
CA GLU A 246 -13.21 12.38 -14.85
C GLU A 246 -12.87 11.12 -15.66
N LEU A 247 -11.60 10.74 -15.74
CA LEU A 247 -11.14 9.60 -16.53
C LEU A 247 -11.20 8.30 -15.73
N ASP A 248 -11.71 7.24 -16.36
CA ASP A 248 -11.57 5.89 -15.85
C ASP A 248 -10.17 5.30 -16.11
N HIS A 249 -9.92 4.09 -15.60
CA HIS A 249 -8.62 3.45 -15.70
C HIS A 249 -8.20 3.16 -17.14
N ALA A 250 -9.13 2.70 -17.98
CA ALA A 250 -8.84 2.35 -19.37
C ALA A 250 -8.56 3.61 -20.21
N GLU A 251 -9.30 4.69 -19.95
CA GLU A 251 -9.03 6.01 -20.51
C GLU A 251 -7.63 6.52 -20.12
N TRP A 252 -7.22 6.31 -18.87
CA TRP A 252 -5.86 6.64 -18.40
C TRP A 252 -4.77 5.80 -19.07
N GLU A 253 -4.99 4.50 -19.25
CA GLU A 253 -4.06 3.63 -19.99
C GLU A 253 -3.85 4.14 -21.42
N ALA A 254 -4.94 4.41 -22.14
CA ALA A 254 -4.89 4.93 -23.51
C ALA A 254 -4.17 6.29 -23.58
N LEU A 255 -4.51 7.22 -22.69
CA LEU A 255 -3.89 8.55 -22.63
C LEU A 255 -2.39 8.45 -22.30
N ALA A 256 -2.00 7.65 -21.30
CA ALA A 256 -0.61 7.47 -20.94
C ALA A 256 0.20 6.91 -22.12
N VAL A 257 -0.31 5.89 -22.81
CA VAL A 257 0.34 5.34 -24.01
C VAL A 257 0.51 6.40 -25.09
N ALA A 258 -0.49 7.24 -25.33
CA ALA A 258 -0.42 8.30 -26.33
C ALA A 258 0.58 9.42 -25.95
N LEU A 259 0.74 9.70 -24.65
CA LEU A 259 1.70 10.68 -24.14
C LEU A 259 3.15 10.17 -24.15
N GLU A 260 3.34 8.87 -23.94
CA GLU A 260 4.67 8.26 -23.82
C GLU A 260 5.25 7.76 -25.15
N ARG A 261 4.48 7.86 -26.24
CA ARG A 261 5.00 7.66 -27.58
C ARG A 261 5.75 8.91 -28.07
N PRO A 262 6.96 8.76 -28.63
CA PRO A 262 7.72 9.87 -29.20
C PRO A 262 7.05 10.47 -30.45
#